data_AF-A0A9E5I4M2-F1
#
_entry.id   AF-A0A9E5I4M2-F1
#
_cell.length_a   1.000
_cell.length_b   1.000
_cell.length_c   1.000
_cell.angle_alpha   90.00
_cell.angle_beta   90.00
_cell.angle_gamma   90.00
#
_symmetry.space_group_name_H-M   'P 1'
#
loop_
_entity.id
_entity.type
_entity.pdbx_description
1 polymer ?
#
loop_
_entity_poly.entity_id
_entity_poly.type
_entity_poly.pdbx_seq_one_letter_code
_entity_poly.pdbx_strand_id
1 'polypeptide(L)'
;MQLIKIKKALISVSDKTNLKEVLECLKANNVEIISTGGSYKFIKDLGFKCTEISEYTKFPEILDGRLKTLHPKIHGGLLAKADDKDHQDQIKKEDIDFINLLIVNLYPFEKKLLEKADFDTMIENIDIGGPAMVRSSAKNFKFTTVISNTDQYSDLINELNNNKGST
;
A
#
# COMPACT_ATOMS: atom_id res chain seq x y z
N MET A 1 8.50 -6.18 20.34
CA MET A 1 8.98 -6.54 19.00
C MET A 1 10.08 -5.56 18.61
N GLN A 2 11.01 -5.93 17.73
CA GLN A 2 12.02 -5.00 17.25
C GLN A 2 11.38 -4.07 16.23
N LEU A 3 11.54 -2.75 16.41
CA LEU A 3 11.04 -1.74 15.48
C LEU A 3 11.76 -1.86 14.13
N ILE A 4 11.01 -1.77 13.04
CA ILE A 4 11.50 -1.82 11.67
C ILE A 4 11.38 -0.43 11.06
N LYS A 5 12.51 0.10 10.58
CA LYS A 5 12.54 1.37 9.86
C LYS A 5 11.74 1.26 8.57
N ILE A 6 10.73 2.11 8.40
CA ILE A 6 9.97 2.17 7.14
C ILE A 6 10.86 2.79 6.06
N LYS A 7 11.13 2.03 5.00
CA LYS A 7 11.89 2.50 3.83
C LYS A 7 11.02 2.73 2.61
N LYS A 8 10.00 1.88 2.42
CA LYS A 8 9.12 1.87 1.25
C LYS A 8 7.68 1.66 1.66
N ALA A 9 6.80 2.52 1.16
CA ALA A 9 5.36 2.49 1.38
C ALA A 9 4.62 2.25 0.06
N LEU A 10 3.63 1.35 0.09
CA LEU A 10 2.66 1.19 -0.98
C LEU A 10 1.34 1.83 -0.55
N ILE A 11 0.87 2.82 -1.31
CA ILE A 11 -0.36 3.56 -1.02
C ILE A 11 -1.38 3.31 -2.14
N SER A 12 -2.52 2.72 -1.79
CA SER A 12 -3.61 2.45 -2.74
C SER A 12 -4.97 2.69 -2.06
N VAL A 13 -5.46 3.93 -2.12
CA VAL A 13 -6.66 4.36 -1.40
C VAL A 13 -7.73 4.97 -2.31
N SER A 14 -8.96 4.54 -2.11
CA SER A 14 -10.17 5.16 -2.65
C SER A 14 -10.46 6.47 -1.92
N ASP A 15 -10.54 6.41 -0.58
CA ASP A 15 -10.69 7.58 0.28
C ASP A 15 -9.33 8.20 0.60
N LYS A 16 -9.17 9.49 0.30
CA LYS A 16 -7.92 10.25 0.44
C LYS A 16 -7.96 11.22 1.61
N THR A 17 -8.99 11.13 2.45
CA THR A 17 -9.15 11.96 3.65
C THR A 17 -7.88 11.90 4.50
N ASN A 18 -7.36 13.07 4.86
CA ASN A 18 -6.17 13.28 5.68
C ASN A 18 -4.87 12.63 5.16
N LEU A 19 -4.84 12.11 3.93
CA LEU A 19 -3.66 11.44 3.38
C LEU A 19 -2.45 12.38 3.30
N LYS A 20 -2.68 13.69 3.10
CA LYS A 20 -1.61 14.69 2.99
C LYS A 20 -0.70 14.71 4.23
N GLU A 21 -1.27 14.61 5.43
CA GLU A 21 -0.51 14.63 6.69
C GLU A 21 0.43 13.41 6.79
N VAL A 22 -0.07 12.25 6.34
CA VAL A 22 0.74 11.03 6.25
C VAL A 22 1.89 11.22 5.25
N LEU A 23 1.62 11.78 4.07
CA LEU A 23 2.65 12.03 3.05
C LEU A 23 3.76 12.97 3.55
N GLU A 24 3.41 14.00 4.33
CA GLU A 24 4.36 14.90 4.97
C GLU A 24 5.26 14.17 5.97
N CYS A 25 4.68 13.31 6.82
CA CYS A 25 5.43 12.48 7.76
C CYS A 25 6.35 11.47 7.05
N LEU A 26 5.85 10.81 6.00
CA LEU A 26 6.64 9.87 5.18
C LEU A 26 7.81 10.58 4.49
N LYS A 27 7.58 11.78 3.95
CA LYS A 27 8.62 12.61 3.33
C LYS A 27 9.70 13.02 4.34
N ALA A 28 9.30 13.46 5.54
CA ALA A 28 10.24 13.82 6.60
C ALA A 28 11.13 12.64 7.03
N ASN A 29 10.63 11.42 6.87
CA ASN A 29 11.35 10.18 7.17
C ASN A 29 12.07 9.55 5.96
N ASN A 30 12.11 10.23 4.81
CA ASN A 30 12.71 9.75 3.56
C ASN A 30 12.16 8.41 3.07
N VAL A 31 10.85 8.19 3.22
CA VAL A 31 10.18 6.97 2.76
C VAL A 31 9.91 7.06 1.25
N GLU A 32 10.28 6.03 0.50
CA GLU A 32 9.91 5.87 -0.91
C GLU A 32 8.43 5.48 -1.03
N ILE A 33 7.71 6.10 -1.96
CA ILE A 33 6.28 5.86 -2.14
C ILE A 33 6.01 5.26 -3.52
N ILE A 34 5.36 4.10 -3.54
CA ILE A 34 4.73 3.51 -4.72
C ILE A 34 3.22 3.68 -4.58
N SER A 35 2.53 4.01 -5.68
CA SER A 35 1.08 4.21 -5.62
C SER A 35 0.36 3.82 -6.92
N THR A 36 -0.97 3.69 -6.83
CA THR A 36 -1.83 3.21 -7.91
C THR A 36 -2.71 4.34 -8.46
N GLY A 37 -2.89 4.40 -9.78
CA GLY A 37 -3.86 5.22 -10.51
C GLY A 37 -4.24 6.56 -9.83
N GLY A 38 -5.47 6.65 -9.31
CA GLY A 38 -5.98 7.87 -8.69
C GLY A 38 -5.26 8.29 -7.39
N SER A 39 -4.65 7.35 -6.65
CA SER A 39 -3.81 7.69 -5.49
C SER A 39 -2.49 8.30 -5.95
N TYR A 40 -1.85 7.70 -6.96
CA TYR A 40 -0.63 8.24 -7.56
C TYR A 40 -0.83 9.68 -8.04
N LYS A 41 -1.90 9.92 -8.82
CA LYS A 41 -2.23 11.26 -9.31
C LYS A 41 -2.40 12.26 -8.17
N PHE A 42 -3.18 11.92 -7.14
CA PHE A 42 -3.38 12.77 -5.98
C PHE A 42 -2.06 13.13 -5.27
N ILE A 43 -1.18 12.14 -5.06
CA ILE A 43 0.12 12.34 -4.41
C ILE A 43 1.02 13.25 -5.26
N LYS A 44 1.03 13.06 -6.57
CA LYS A 44 1.80 13.88 -7.52
C LYS A 44 1.29 15.31 -7.62
N ASP A 45 -0.03 15.51 -7.64
CA ASP A 45 -0.66 16.83 -7.69
C ASP A 45 -0.34 17.66 -6.43
N LEU A 46 -0.11 16.99 -5.28
CA LEU A 46 0.38 17.63 -4.06
C LEU A 46 1.90 17.89 -4.05
N GLY A 47 2.63 17.52 -5.10
CA GLY A 47 4.07 17.76 -5.25
C GLY A 47 4.98 16.74 -4.54
N PHE A 48 4.45 15.60 -4.11
CA PHE A 48 5.26 14.55 -3.49
C PHE A 48 5.93 13.65 -4.54
N LYS A 49 7.11 13.13 -4.20
CA LYS A 49 7.76 12.09 -4.99
C LYS A 49 6.99 10.79 -4.82
N CYS A 50 6.62 10.19 -5.94
CA CYS A 50 5.88 8.93 -5.98
C CYS A 50 6.19 8.22 -7.29
N THR A 51 6.36 6.91 -7.22
CA THR A 51 6.55 6.02 -8.35
C THR A 51 5.20 5.38 -8.69
N GLU A 52 4.81 5.38 -9.95
CA GLU A 52 3.58 4.71 -10.36
C GLU A 52 3.77 3.19 -10.28
N ILE A 53 2.74 2.45 -9.87
CA ILE A 53 2.83 1.00 -9.70
C ILE A 53 3.22 0.28 -11.00
N SER A 54 2.74 0.75 -12.15
CA SER A 54 3.02 0.18 -13.47
C SER A 54 4.50 0.34 -13.85
N GLU A 55 5.11 1.47 -13.51
CA GLU A 55 6.55 1.72 -13.67
C GLU A 55 7.35 0.78 -12.76
N TYR A 56 6.93 0.62 -11.51
CA TYR A 56 7.60 -0.25 -10.54
C TYR A 56 7.51 -1.74 -10.93
N THR A 57 6.33 -2.21 -11.34
CA THR A 57 6.12 -3.61 -11.72
C THR A 57 6.60 -3.92 -13.14
N LYS A 58 6.79 -2.88 -13.98
CA LYS A 58 6.97 -2.98 -15.43
C LYS A 58 5.81 -3.70 -16.11
N PHE A 59 4.62 -3.59 -15.53
CA PHE A 59 3.40 -4.23 -16.03
C PHE A 59 2.27 -3.20 -16.06
N PRO A 60 1.58 -3.03 -17.21
CA PRO A 60 0.51 -2.04 -17.32
C PRO A 60 -0.71 -2.46 -16.50
N GLU A 61 -1.56 -1.50 -16.17
CA GLU A 61 -2.91 -1.79 -15.71
C GLU A 61 -3.73 -2.35 -16.86
N ILE A 62 -4.38 -3.51 -16.66
CA ILE A 62 -5.22 -4.17 -17.67
C ILE A 62 -6.58 -4.57 -17.07
N LEU A 63 -7.51 -4.96 -17.96
CA LEU A 63 -8.87 -5.39 -17.61
C LEU A 63 -9.61 -4.29 -16.81
N ASP A 64 -9.57 -3.06 -17.32
CA ASP A 64 -10.23 -1.89 -16.74
C ASP A 64 -9.88 -1.66 -15.25
N GLY A 65 -8.61 -1.90 -14.90
CA GLY A 65 -8.10 -1.69 -13.54
C GLY A 65 -8.31 -2.84 -12.57
N ARG A 66 -8.89 -3.94 -13.02
CA ARG A 66 -9.05 -5.17 -12.24
C ARG A 66 -7.71 -5.85 -11.96
N LEU A 67 -6.74 -5.74 -12.88
CA LEU A 67 -5.39 -6.29 -12.68
C LEU A 67 -4.32 -5.20 -12.71
N LYS A 68 -3.81 -4.87 -11.52
CA LYS A 68 -2.73 -3.90 -11.31
C LYS A 68 -1.75 -4.28 -10.20
N THR A 69 -2.27 -4.73 -9.06
CA THR A 69 -1.47 -5.00 -7.83
C THR A 69 -1.21 -6.48 -7.58
N LEU A 70 -1.93 -7.40 -8.25
CA LEU A 70 -1.74 -8.85 -8.15
C LEU A 70 -0.48 -9.28 -8.92
N HIS A 71 0.67 -8.81 -8.45
CA HIS A 71 1.96 -8.97 -9.10
C HIS A 71 3.01 -9.49 -8.11
N PRO A 72 3.94 -10.40 -8.52
CA PRO A 72 4.99 -10.91 -7.64
C PRO A 72 5.86 -9.83 -7.00
N LYS A 73 6.21 -8.75 -7.73
CA LYS A 73 6.97 -7.62 -7.15
C LYS A 73 6.25 -6.90 -6.00
N ILE A 74 4.92 -6.96 -5.96
CA ILE A 74 4.11 -6.36 -4.88
C ILE A 74 3.97 -7.34 -3.73
N HIS A 75 3.43 -8.53 -4.00
CA HIS A 75 3.18 -9.52 -2.95
C HIS A 75 4.47 -10.11 -2.37
N GLY A 76 5.52 -10.28 -3.17
CA GLY A 76 6.84 -10.69 -2.70
C GLY A 76 7.45 -9.65 -1.75
N GLY A 77 7.32 -8.37 -2.09
CA GLY A 77 7.79 -7.28 -1.22
C GLY A 77 7.04 -7.18 0.10
N LEU A 78 5.74 -7.51 0.11
CA LEU A 78 4.90 -7.52 1.32
C LEU A 78 5.04 -8.81 2.14
N LEU A 79 5.34 -9.96 1.52
CA LEU A 79 5.35 -11.28 2.18
C LEU A 79 6.73 -11.77 2.59
N ALA A 80 7.81 -11.24 2.02
CA ALA A 80 9.15 -11.71 2.33
C ALA A 80 9.51 -11.46 3.80
N LYS A 81 10.03 -12.48 4.46
CA LYS A 81 10.50 -12.39 5.84
C LYS A 81 11.92 -11.83 5.83
N ALA A 82 12.13 -10.70 6.51
CA ALA A 82 13.43 -10.05 6.52
C ALA A 82 14.47 -10.76 7.40
N ASP A 83 14.08 -11.73 8.22
CA ASP A 83 14.97 -12.55 9.06
C ASP A 83 15.22 -13.96 8.51
N ASP A 84 14.70 -14.26 7.32
CA ASP A 84 14.85 -15.56 6.66
C ASP A 84 15.82 -15.42 5.47
N LYS A 85 16.94 -16.15 5.55
CA LYS A 85 18.00 -16.07 4.54
C LYS A 85 17.53 -16.51 3.16
N ASP A 86 16.72 -17.56 3.08
CA ASP A 86 16.24 -18.09 1.80
C ASP A 86 15.30 -17.09 1.12
N HIS A 87 14.43 -16.43 1.91
CA HIS A 87 13.58 -15.36 1.40
C HIS A 87 14.42 -14.16 0.90
N GLN A 88 15.45 -13.74 1.66
CA GLN A 88 16.34 -12.65 1.24
C GLN A 88 17.08 -12.97 -0.08
N ASP A 89 17.55 -14.21 -0.23
CA ASP A 89 18.22 -14.64 -1.45
C ASP A 89 17.25 -14.67 -2.65
N GLN A 90 16.00 -15.11 -2.44
CA GLN A 90 14.95 -15.12 -3.47
C GLN A 90 14.55 -13.71 -3.93
N ILE A 91 14.23 -12.79 -3.02
CA ILE A 91 13.83 -11.42 -3.41
C ILE A 91 14.96 -10.69 -4.13
N LYS A 92 16.22 -10.90 -3.72
CA LYS A 92 17.38 -10.30 -4.37
C LYS A 92 17.56 -10.85 -5.78
N LYS A 93 17.39 -12.16 -5.96
CA LYS A 93 17.46 -12.81 -7.27
C LYS A 93 16.39 -12.28 -8.23
N GLU A 94 15.18 -12.08 -7.73
CA GLU A 94 14.02 -11.65 -8.54
C GLU A 94 13.86 -10.12 -8.62
N ASP A 95 14.83 -9.34 -8.12
CA ASP A 95 14.80 -7.86 -8.13
C ASP A 95 13.52 -7.30 -7.48
N ILE A 96 13.20 -7.81 -6.30
CA ILE A 96 12.03 -7.42 -5.50
C ILE A 96 12.49 -6.66 -4.26
N ASP A 97 12.00 -5.43 -4.09
CA ASP A 97 12.22 -4.66 -2.87
C ASP A 97 11.22 -5.05 -1.78
N PHE A 98 11.66 -5.00 -0.52
CA PHE A 98 10.75 -5.03 0.62
C PHE A 98 9.81 -3.81 0.62
N ILE A 99 8.56 -4.04 0.99
CA ILE A 99 7.57 -3.00 1.24
C ILE A 99 7.16 -3.11 2.71
N ASN A 100 7.56 -2.14 3.53
CA ASN A 100 7.41 -2.20 4.99
C ASN A 100 6.14 -1.51 5.49
N LEU A 101 5.46 -0.74 4.63
CA LEU A 101 4.21 -0.06 4.96
C LEU A 101 3.22 -0.21 3.81
N LEU A 102 2.03 -0.70 4.12
CA LEU A 102 0.88 -0.69 3.22
C LEU A 102 -0.18 0.28 3.78
N ILE A 103 -0.58 1.27 2.98
CA ILE A 103 -1.74 2.11 3.25
C ILE A 103 -2.77 1.83 2.17
N VAL A 104 -3.91 1.26 2.57
CA VAL A 104 -4.95 0.81 1.64
C VAL A 104 -6.30 1.05 2.25
N ASN A 105 -7.30 1.41 1.46
CA ASN A 105 -8.69 1.26 1.86
C ASN A 105 -9.48 0.72 0.67
N LEU A 106 -10.48 -0.10 0.98
CA LEU A 106 -11.16 -0.92 0.00
C LEU A 106 -12.19 -0.10 -0.77
N TYR A 107 -12.64 -0.65 -1.91
CA TYR A 107 -13.74 -0.04 -2.64
C TYR A 107 -15.01 -0.07 -1.78
N PRO A 108 -15.83 0.99 -1.83
CA PRO A 108 -16.91 1.20 -0.87
C PRO A 108 -18.15 0.37 -1.23
N PHE A 109 -18.01 -0.96 -1.29
CA PHE A 109 -19.06 -1.90 -1.66
C PHE A 109 -20.30 -1.74 -0.78
N GLU A 110 -20.12 -1.69 0.54
CA GLU A 110 -21.22 -1.49 1.50
C GLU A 110 -21.96 -0.18 1.25
N LYS A 111 -21.23 0.91 0.99
CA LYS A 111 -21.84 2.20 0.66
C LYS A 111 -22.68 2.10 -0.62
N LYS A 112 -22.17 1.43 -1.66
CA LYS A 112 -22.91 1.22 -2.92
C LYS A 112 -24.15 0.36 -2.74
N LEU A 113 -24.09 -0.63 -1.85
CA LEU A 113 -25.25 -1.41 -1.46
C LEU A 113 -26.33 -0.53 -0.79
N LEU A 114 -25.93 0.33 0.14
CA LEU A 114 -26.83 1.25 0.84
C LEU A 114 -27.41 2.34 -0.10
N GLU A 115 -26.64 2.75 -1.11
CA GLU A 115 -27.09 3.63 -2.20
C GLU A 115 -28.02 2.91 -3.21
N LYS A 116 -28.28 1.61 -3.03
CA LYS A 116 -29.09 0.76 -3.92
C LYS A 116 -28.58 0.78 -5.37
N ALA A 117 -27.27 0.71 -5.54
CA ALA A 117 -26.66 0.59 -6.86
C ALA A 117 -27.14 -0.69 -7.59
N ASP A 118 -27.10 -0.66 -8.92
CA ASP A 118 -27.44 -1.82 -9.75
C ASP A 118 -26.41 -2.95 -9.61
N PHE A 119 -26.78 -4.14 -10.10
CA PHE A 119 -25.95 -5.34 -9.97
C PHE A 119 -24.56 -5.17 -10.59
N ASP A 120 -24.47 -4.58 -11.78
CA ASP A 120 -23.20 -4.39 -12.48
C ASP A 120 -22.27 -3.44 -11.71
N THR A 121 -22.82 -2.34 -11.18
CA THR A 121 -22.10 -1.41 -10.31
C THR A 121 -21.62 -2.11 -9.05
N MET A 122 -22.44 -2.98 -8.45
CA MET A 122 -22.03 -3.76 -7.27
C MET A 122 -20.87 -4.69 -7.61
N ILE A 123 -20.91 -5.37 -8.75
CA ILE A 123 -19.82 -6.26 -9.22
C ILE A 123 -18.51 -5.48 -9.41
N GLU A 124 -18.54 -4.30 -10.02
CA GLU A 124 -17.32 -3.49 -10.21
C GLU A 124 -16.75 -2.92 -8.90
N ASN A 125 -17.55 -2.84 -7.83
CA ASN A 125 -17.08 -2.41 -6.51
C ASN A 125 -16.53 -3.55 -5.65
N ILE A 126 -16.44 -4.77 -6.17
CA ILE A 126 -15.76 -5.88 -5.49
C ILE A 126 -14.25 -5.73 -5.70
N ASP A 127 -13.56 -5.29 -4.64
CA ASP A 127 -12.10 -5.16 -4.66
C ASP A 127 -11.42 -6.52 -4.51
N ILE A 128 -10.49 -6.84 -5.41
CA ILE A 128 -9.67 -8.06 -5.37
C ILE A 128 -8.25 -7.73 -4.88
N GLY A 129 -7.65 -6.69 -5.46
CA GLY A 129 -6.26 -6.33 -5.17
C GLY A 129 -6.07 -5.80 -3.76
N GLY A 130 -6.98 -4.94 -3.28
CA GLY A 130 -6.95 -4.37 -1.93
C GLY A 130 -6.93 -5.45 -0.84
N PRO A 131 -7.94 -6.36 -0.79
CA PRO A 131 -7.97 -7.42 0.21
C PRO A 131 -6.75 -8.37 0.11
N ALA A 132 -6.27 -8.67 -1.10
CA ALA A 132 -5.09 -9.51 -1.27
C ALA A 132 -3.84 -8.86 -0.65
N MET A 133 -3.64 -7.55 -0.84
CA MET A 133 -2.54 -6.79 -0.23
C MET A 133 -2.68 -6.71 1.29
N VAL A 134 -3.87 -6.39 1.81
CA VAL A 134 -4.13 -6.37 3.27
C VAL A 134 -3.75 -7.70 3.91
N ARG A 135 -4.21 -8.82 3.32
CA ARG A 135 -3.91 -10.17 3.83
C ARG A 135 -2.43 -10.52 3.76
N SER A 136 -1.74 -10.06 2.71
CA SER A 136 -0.30 -10.28 2.55
C SER A 136 0.49 -9.57 3.64
N SER A 137 0.21 -8.29 3.86
CA SER A 137 0.87 -7.48 4.90
C SER A 137 0.55 -7.98 6.29
N ALA A 138 -0.72 -8.27 6.59
CA ALA A 138 -1.14 -8.78 7.90
C ALA A 138 -0.49 -10.14 8.23
N LYS A 139 -0.32 -11.02 7.24
CA LYS A 139 0.43 -12.28 7.43
C LYS A 139 1.90 -12.03 7.79
N ASN A 140 2.49 -10.96 7.27
CA ASN A 140 3.90 -10.59 7.48
C ASN A 140 4.06 -9.44 8.49
N PHE A 141 3.14 -9.32 9.48
CA PHE A 141 3.07 -8.21 10.44
C PHE A 141 4.38 -7.94 11.22
N LYS A 142 5.28 -8.93 11.30
CA LYS A 142 6.61 -8.76 11.90
C LYS A 142 7.48 -7.74 11.14
N PHE A 143 7.26 -7.59 9.83
CA PHE A 143 8.09 -6.76 8.94
C PHE A 143 7.31 -5.76 8.09
N THR A 144 5.97 -5.83 8.13
CA THR A 144 5.07 -4.99 7.35
C THR A 144 3.97 -4.43 8.21
N THR A 145 3.86 -3.11 8.25
CA THR A 145 2.75 -2.39 8.88
C THR A 145 1.63 -2.20 7.85
N VAL A 146 0.38 -2.44 8.26
CA VAL A 146 -0.81 -2.26 7.41
C VAL A 146 -1.77 -1.26 8.04
N ILE A 147 -2.16 -0.26 7.26
CA ILE A 147 -3.12 0.77 7.61
C ILE A 147 -4.29 0.65 6.64
N SER A 148 -5.45 0.25 7.17
CA SER A 148 -6.65 -0.06 6.39
C SER A 148 -7.75 1.00 6.48
N ASN A 149 -7.62 1.95 7.40
CA ASN A 149 -8.61 2.99 7.70
C ASN A 149 -7.89 4.33 7.97
N THR A 150 -8.49 5.43 7.52
CA THR A 150 -8.04 6.81 7.73
C THR A 150 -7.93 7.19 9.20
N ASP A 151 -8.76 6.60 10.06
CA ASP A 151 -8.75 6.87 11.51
C ASP A 151 -7.44 6.41 12.19
N GLN A 152 -6.67 5.55 11.52
CA GLN A 152 -5.39 5.05 12.02
C GLN A 152 -4.21 5.97 11.64
N TYR A 153 -4.44 7.03 10.85
CA TYR A 153 -3.36 7.87 10.33
C TYR A 153 -2.65 8.65 11.45
N SER A 154 -3.40 9.14 12.45
CA SER A 154 -2.81 9.81 13.62
C SER A 154 -1.86 8.90 14.38
N ASP A 155 -2.26 7.64 14.58
CA ASP A 155 -1.45 6.65 15.30
C ASP A 155 -0.19 6.30 14.51
N LEU A 156 -0.31 6.10 13.18
CA LEU A 156 0.85 5.90 12.31
C LEU A 156 1.83 7.07 12.41
N ILE A 157 1.35 8.31 12.29
CA ILE A 157 2.19 9.50 12.34
C ILE A 157 2.91 9.61 13.70
N ASN A 158 2.18 9.38 14.79
CA ASN A 158 2.75 9.38 16.14
C ASN A 158 3.82 8.32 16.31
N GLU A 159 3.56 7.08 15.85
CA GLU A 159 4.52 5.99 15.91
C GLU A 159 5.81 6.33 15.13
N LEU A 160 5.66 6.83 13.90
CA LEU A 160 6.80 7.24 13.08
C LEU A 160 7.59 8.39 13.72
N ASN A 161 6.94 9.39 14.29
CA ASN A 161 7.63 10.52 14.92
C ASN A 161 8.39 10.08 16.18
N ASN A 162 7.78 9.26 17.03
CA ASN A 162 8.36 8.80 18.29
C ASN A 162 9.51 7.80 18.07
N ASN A 163 9.44 7.01 17.00
CA ASN A 163 10.37 5.91 16.74
C ASN A 163 11.32 6.18 15.56
N LYS A 164 11.55 7.46 15.24
CA LYS A 164 12.48 7.89 14.18
C LYS A 164 12.18 7.21 12.84
N GLY A 165 10.90 7.16 12.47
CA GLY A 165 10.32 6.60 11.26
C GLY A 165 10.26 5.08 11.22
N SER A 166 10.20 4.44 12.38
CA SER A 166 10.07 2.99 12.51
C SER A 166 8.71 2.63 13.12
N THR A 167 8.26 1.41 12.88
CA THR A 167 7.06 0.81 13.48
C THR A 167 7.34 -0.63 13.89
#